data_AF-A0A7C6D113-F1
#
_entry.id   AF-A0A7C6D113-F1
#
_cell.length_a   1.000
_cell.length_b   1.000
_cell.length_c   1.000
_cell.angle_alpha   90.00
_cell.angle_beta   90.00
_cell.angle_gamma   90.00
#
_symmetry.space_group_name_H-M   'P 1'
#
loop_
_entity.id
_entity.type
_entity.pdbx_description
1 polymer ?
#
loop_
_entity_poly.entity_id
_entity_poly.type
_entity_poly.pdbx_seq_one_letter_code
_entity_poly.pdbx_strand_id
1 'polypeptide(L)'
;MKYNIQLVGVGGQGVLLASTVLGNAAVADGLEVAMSEVHGMAQRGGSVQCSVRMGQDILSPLIPKGGADLLLGFEPAETLRNVTSVDRDSWIITNTSPVIPISVSIGQGGYPPLDDILAALRSVNDHVVAVDATARAVEAGRAITANAVLIGAMTAVKGFPLSKQRVLDALLEAVPAKAKDVNVRAFELGYEEVRGE
;
A
#
# COMPACT_ATOMS: atom_id res chain seq x y z
N MET A 1 21.41 -4.44 -0.11
CA MET A 1 20.62 -3.43 0.64
C MET A 1 19.26 -4.02 0.93
N LYS A 2 18.69 -3.80 2.11
CA LYS A 2 17.36 -4.30 2.49
C LYS A 2 16.35 -3.17 2.28
N TYR A 3 15.16 -3.51 1.78
CA TYR A 3 14.05 -2.58 1.66
C TYR A 3 12.80 -3.24 2.26
N ASN A 4 12.15 -2.54 3.18
CA ASN A 4 11.06 -3.03 3.99
C ASN A 4 9.80 -2.21 3.71
N ILE A 5 8.73 -2.88 3.33
CA ILE A 5 7.44 -2.27 3.00
C ILE A 5 6.41 -2.79 3.99
N GLN A 6 5.78 -1.86 4.72
CA GLN A 6 4.61 -2.15 5.53
C GLN A 6 3.36 -1.81 4.71
N LEU A 7 2.49 -2.78 4.47
CA LEU A 7 1.21 -2.57 3.80
C LEU A 7 0.09 -2.68 4.82
N VAL A 8 -0.85 -1.74 4.80
CA VAL A 8 -1.96 -1.70 5.77
C VAL A 8 -3.26 -1.31 5.11
N GLY A 9 -4.37 -1.82 5.63
CA GLY A 9 -5.70 -1.47 5.16
C GLY A 9 -6.75 -2.29 5.85
N VAL A 10 -7.89 -2.42 5.19
CA VAL A 10 -9.00 -3.27 5.64
C VAL A 10 -9.28 -4.38 4.64
N GLY A 11 -9.88 -5.47 5.12
CA GLY A 11 -10.24 -6.63 4.29
C GLY A 11 -11.03 -6.24 3.04
N GLY A 12 -10.60 -6.77 1.89
CA GLY A 12 -11.23 -6.52 0.58
C GLY A 12 -10.53 -5.47 -0.29
N GLN A 13 -9.55 -4.73 0.24
CA GLN A 13 -8.83 -3.70 -0.53
C GLN A 13 -7.64 -4.22 -1.35
N GLY A 14 -7.32 -5.51 -1.27
CA GLY A 14 -6.22 -6.11 -2.04
C GLY A 14 -4.82 -5.95 -1.41
N VAL A 15 -4.72 -5.76 -0.10
CA VAL A 15 -3.44 -5.67 0.63
C VAL A 15 -2.56 -6.92 0.41
N LEU A 16 -3.14 -8.12 0.52
CA LEU A 16 -2.43 -9.39 0.28
C LEU A 16 -2.03 -9.58 -1.19
N LEU A 17 -2.85 -9.07 -2.12
CA LEU A 17 -2.50 -9.09 -3.54
C LEU A 17 -1.26 -8.24 -3.75
N ALA A 18 -1.23 -7.03 -3.19
CA ALA A 18 -0.09 -6.13 -3.30
C ALA A 18 1.18 -6.73 -2.67
N SER A 19 1.09 -7.37 -1.50
CA SER A 19 2.26 -8.05 -0.91
C SER A 19 2.76 -9.20 -1.79
N THR A 20 1.85 -10.00 -2.35
CA THR A 20 2.18 -11.08 -3.29
C THR A 20 2.85 -10.55 -4.57
N VAL A 21 2.32 -9.47 -5.14
CA VAL A 21 2.89 -8.81 -6.33
C VAL A 21 4.31 -8.35 -6.06
N LEU A 22 4.54 -7.68 -4.92
CA LEU A 22 5.87 -7.22 -4.52
C LEU A 22 6.84 -8.38 -4.28
N GLY A 23 6.39 -9.44 -3.61
CA GLY A 23 7.20 -10.62 -3.36
C GLY A 23 7.62 -11.32 -4.66
N ASN A 24 6.67 -11.54 -5.58
CA ASN A 24 6.94 -12.14 -6.88
C ASN A 24 7.88 -11.27 -7.72
N ALA A 25 7.66 -9.95 -7.74
CA ALA A 25 8.52 -9.00 -8.44
C ALA A 25 9.96 -9.05 -7.92
N ALA A 26 10.15 -9.09 -6.61
CA ALA A 26 11.47 -9.17 -5.98
C ALA A 26 12.17 -10.52 -6.21
N VAL A 27 11.45 -11.63 -6.14
CA VAL A 27 11.99 -12.96 -6.47
C VAL A 27 12.43 -13.03 -7.93
N ALA A 28 11.65 -12.45 -8.86
CA ALA A 28 11.99 -12.39 -10.27
C ALA A 28 13.23 -11.51 -10.57
N ASP A 29 13.57 -10.56 -9.69
CA ASP A 29 14.82 -9.79 -9.72
C ASP A 29 15.96 -10.45 -8.92
N GLY A 30 15.78 -11.69 -8.45
CA GLY A 30 16.80 -12.48 -7.76
C GLY A 30 17.08 -12.02 -6.32
N LEU A 31 16.16 -11.28 -5.71
CA LEU A 31 16.27 -10.84 -4.32
C LEU A 31 15.75 -11.90 -3.35
N GLU A 32 16.32 -11.96 -2.15
CA GLU A 32 15.70 -12.69 -1.04
C GLU A 32 14.47 -11.91 -0.57
N VAL A 33 13.39 -12.63 -0.25
CA VAL A 33 12.13 -12.05 0.22
C VAL A 33 11.62 -12.81 1.43
N ALA A 34 11.19 -12.08 2.46
CA ALA A 34 10.37 -12.62 3.54
C ALA A 34 9.13 -11.76 3.72
N MET A 35 7.98 -12.42 3.93
CA MET A 35 6.69 -11.76 4.10
C MET A 35 6.02 -12.23 5.38
N SER A 36 5.29 -11.33 6.03
CA SER A 36 4.37 -11.66 7.13
C SER A 36 3.02 -11.04 6.84
N GLU A 37 1.96 -11.68 7.32
CA GLU A 37 0.61 -11.16 7.24
C GLU A 37 -0.13 -11.38 8.55
N VAL A 38 -0.91 -10.37 8.94
CA VAL A 38 -1.79 -10.39 10.09
C VAL A 38 -3.16 -9.95 9.60
N HIS A 39 -4.17 -10.78 9.88
CA HIS A 39 -5.56 -10.49 9.55
C HIS A 39 -6.35 -10.33 10.84
N GLY A 40 -7.10 -9.23 10.92
CA GLY A 40 -8.06 -9.04 11.99
C GLY A 40 -9.13 -10.13 11.96
N MET A 41 -9.57 -10.58 13.13
CA MET A 41 -10.59 -11.63 13.29
C MET A 41 -12.00 -11.20 12.83
N ALA A 42 -12.17 -9.98 12.34
CA ALA A 42 -13.46 -9.45 11.92
C ALA A 42 -13.86 -10.02 10.56
N GLN A 43 -15.11 -10.49 10.46
CA GLN A 43 -15.66 -11.10 9.25
C GLN A 43 -15.76 -10.13 8.05
N ARG A 44 -15.86 -8.81 8.31
CA ARG A 44 -15.84 -7.73 7.31
C ARG A 44 -15.15 -6.49 7.90
N GLY A 45 -14.32 -5.82 7.11
CA GLY A 45 -13.67 -4.56 7.50
C GLY A 45 -12.61 -4.71 8.60
N GLY A 46 -12.11 -5.93 8.85
CA GLY A 46 -11.00 -6.15 9.77
C GLY A 46 -9.71 -5.51 9.24
N SER A 47 -8.88 -5.00 10.16
CA SER A 47 -7.54 -4.51 9.85
C SER A 47 -6.72 -5.64 9.22
N VAL A 48 -5.98 -5.30 8.18
CA VAL A 48 -5.06 -6.19 7.48
C VAL A 48 -3.71 -5.52 7.44
N GLN A 49 -2.69 -6.24 7.85
CA GLN A 49 -1.31 -5.78 7.81
C GLN A 49 -0.45 -6.83 7.12
N CYS A 50 0.35 -6.42 6.17
CA CYS A 50 1.35 -7.26 5.54
C CYS A 50 2.70 -6.57 5.62
N SER A 51 3.77 -7.33 5.86
CA SER A 51 5.14 -6.85 5.68
C SER A 51 5.77 -7.56 4.49
N VAL A 52 6.52 -6.81 3.67
CA VAL A 52 7.37 -7.36 2.62
C VAL A 52 8.77 -6.83 2.84
N ARG A 53 9.71 -7.74 3.07
CA ARG A 53 11.13 -7.42 3.24
C ARG A 53 11.89 -8.05 2.09
N MET A 54 12.63 -7.26 1.33
CA MET A 54 13.36 -7.71 0.16
C MET A 54 14.81 -7.22 0.18
N GLY A 55 15.74 -8.01 -0.36
CA GLY A 55 17.15 -7.65 -0.43
C GLY A 55 18.08 -8.85 -0.24
N GLN A 56 19.08 -8.68 0.62
CA GLN A 56 20.04 -9.73 1.00
C GLN A 56 20.01 -9.92 2.52
N ASP A 57 20.33 -11.13 2.98
CA ASP A 57 20.41 -11.50 4.40
C ASP A 57 19.10 -11.28 5.17
N ILE A 58 17.97 -11.67 4.59
CA ILE A 58 16.65 -11.52 5.22
C ILE A 58 16.40 -12.67 6.20
N LEU A 59 16.63 -12.41 7.50
CA LEU A 59 16.55 -13.43 8.56
C LEU A 59 15.18 -13.51 9.26
N SER A 60 14.30 -12.53 9.04
CA SER A 60 13.00 -12.45 9.71
C SER A 60 11.99 -11.72 8.84
N PRO A 61 10.72 -12.15 8.79
CA PRO A 61 9.68 -11.48 8.03
C PRO A 61 9.10 -10.24 8.75
N LEU A 62 9.38 -10.06 10.04
CA LEU A 62 8.83 -8.96 10.84
C LEU A 62 9.64 -7.67 10.66
N ILE A 63 8.96 -6.54 10.48
CA ILE A 63 9.58 -5.22 10.43
C ILE A 63 9.59 -4.63 11.86
N PRO A 64 10.75 -4.22 12.40
CA PRO A 64 10.81 -3.55 13.69
C PRO A 64 10.14 -2.17 13.62
N LYS A 65 9.74 -1.62 14.77
CA LYS A 65 9.21 -0.25 14.86
C LYS A 65 10.19 0.75 14.23
N GLY A 66 9.69 1.63 13.37
CA GLY A 66 10.50 2.59 12.62
C GLY A 66 11.43 1.97 11.56
N GLY A 67 11.23 0.70 11.19
CA GLY A 67 12.12 -0.02 10.26
C GLY A 67 11.56 -0.20 8.85
N ALA A 68 10.34 0.26 8.56
CA ALA A 68 9.79 0.25 7.21
C ALA A 68 10.34 1.44 6.42
N ASP A 69 10.92 1.20 5.25
CA ASP A 69 11.33 2.24 4.32
C ASP A 69 10.12 2.87 3.61
N LEU A 70 9.00 2.13 3.54
CA LEU A 70 7.74 2.59 2.97
C LEU A 70 6.53 2.02 3.72
N LEU A 71 5.57 2.89 4.05
CA LEU A 71 4.22 2.53 4.51
C LEU A 71 3.20 2.76 3.39
N LEU A 72 2.60 1.68 2.88
CA LEU A 72 1.55 1.72 1.87
C LEU A 72 0.18 1.48 2.51
N GLY A 73 -0.58 2.55 2.64
CA GLY A 73 -1.90 2.59 3.25
C GLY A 73 -3.03 2.53 2.24
N PHE A 74 -3.84 1.48 2.31
CA PHE A 74 -5.05 1.31 1.49
C PHE A 74 -6.26 2.00 2.12
N GLU A 75 -6.18 2.33 3.40
CA GLU A 75 -7.22 2.98 4.20
C GLU A 75 -6.55 4.05 5.11
N PRO A 76 -7.06 5.30 5.13
CA PRO A 76 -6.34 6.41 5.77
C PRO A 76 -6.20 6.27 7.30
N ALA A 77 -7.23 5.81 8.01
CA ALA A 77 -7.15 5.59 9.47
C ALA A 77 -6.22 4.43 9.82
N GLU A 78 -6.18 3.37 9.01
CA GLU A 78 -5.21 2.27 9.18
C GLU A 78 -3.77 2.71 8.89
N THR A 79 -3.58 3.67 7.97
CA THR A 79 -2.28 4.30 7.72
C THR A 79 -1.80 5.01 8.99
N LEU A 80 -2.65 5.88 9.57
CA LEU A 80 -2.32 6.60 10.79
C LEU A 80 -2.08 5.67 11.98
N ARG A 81 -2.91 4.62 12.14
CA ARG A 81 -2.73 3.61 13.19
C ARG A 81 -1.34 2.95 13.13
N ASN A 82 -0.79 2.79 11.94
CA ASN A 82 0.47 2.10 11.70
C ASN A 82 1.66 3.04 11.43
N VAL A 83 1.51 4.36 11.60
CA VAL A 83 2.58 5.34 11.38
C VAL A 83 3.87 5.06 12.17
N THR A 84 3.78 4.30 13.25
CA THR A 84 4.96 3.90 14.04
C THR A 84 5.86 2.85 13.35
N SER A 85 5.44 2.26 12.23
CA SER A 85 6.28 1.33 11.47
C SER A 85 7.39 2.04 10.70
N VAL A 86 7.23 3.33 10.42
CA VAL A 86 8.16 4.16 9.65
C VAL A 86 8.93 5.12 10.55
N ASP A 87 10.09 5.58 10.09
CA ASP A 87 10.82 6.69 10.69
C ASP A 87 10.53 8.02 9.93
N ARG A 88 11.37 9.04 10.11
CA ARG A 88 11.19 10.35 9.46
C ARG A 88 11.60 10.38 7.99
N ASP A 89 12.52 9.51 7.58
CA ASP A 89 13.10 9.49 6.23
C ASP A 89 12.37 8.50 5.30
N SER A 90 11.50 7.69 5.87
CA SER A 90 10.66 6.71 5.17
C SER A 90 9.55 7.38 4.35
N TRP A 91 9.07 6.71 3.30
CA TRP A 91 7.89 7.16 2.55
C TRP A 91 6.57 6.70 3.18
N ILE A 92 5.55 7.55 3.18
CA ILE A 92 4.17 7.18 3.50
C ILE A 92 3.30 7.48 2.29
N ILE A 93 2.63 6.46 1.74
CA ILE A 93 1.64 6.61 0.69
C ILE A 93 0.31 6.15 1.24
N THR A 94 -0.72 6.99 1.19
CA THR A 94 -2.05 6.67 1.73
C THR A 94 -3.16 6.95 0.72
N ASN A 95 -4.09 6.01 0.61
CA ASN A 95 -5.36 6.26 -0.07
C ASN A 95 -6.19 7.26 0.73
N THR A 96 -6.84 8.21 0.07
CA THR A 96 -7.70 9.20 0.72
C THR A 96 -9.15 8.72 0.90
N SER A 97 -9.54 7.60 0.29
CA SER A 97 -10.89 7.04 0.42
C SER A 97 -11.06 6.21 1.71
N PRO A 98 -11.91 6.63 2.66
CA PRO A 98 -12.13 5.90 3.91
C PRO A 98 -13.04 4.69 3.72
N VAL A 99 -12.83 3.64 4.53
CA VAL A 99 -13.79 2.55 4.67
C VAL A 99 -14.49 2.69 6.02
N ILE A 100 -15.72 3.17 5.99
CA ILE A 100 -16.48 3.47 7.21
C ILE A 100 -16.82 2.17 7.96
N PRO A 101 -16.33 1.99 9.21
CA PRO A 101 -16.66 0.83 10.02
C PRO A 101 -18.16 0.77 10.33
N ILE A 102 -18.71 -0.44 10.47
CA ILE A 102 -20.13 -0.63 10.78
C ILE A 102 -20.53 0.11 12.06
N SER A 103 -19.69 0.10 13.09
CA SER A 103 -19.94 0.83 14.35
C SER A 103 -20.19 2.32 14.09
N VAL A 104 -19.38 2.97 13.25
CA VAL A 104 -19.57 4.38 12.89
C VAL A 104 -20.87 4.57 12.10
N SER A 105 -21.16 3.69 11.14
CA SER A 105 -22.39 3.76 10.34
C SER A 105 -23.68 3.62 11.16
N ILE A 106 -23.65 2.90 12.29
CA ILE A 106 -24.78 2.76 13.22
C ILE A 106 -24.77 3.81 14.35
N GLY A 107 -23.93 4.85 14.25
CA GLY A 107 -23.82 5.95 15.21
C GLY A 107 -23.02 5.64 16.47
N GLN A 108 -22.29 4.53 16.49
CA GLN A 108 -21.37 4.15 17.58
C GLN A 108 -19.95 4.64 17.28
N GLY A 109 -19.68 5.89 17.61
CA GLY A 109 -18.37 6.54 17.43
C GLY A 109 -18.29 7.40 16.17
N GLY A 110 -17.08 7.80 15.79
CA GLY A 110 -16.82 8.65 14.64
C GLY A 110 -15.61 8.15 13.85
N TYR A 111 -15.58 8.51 12.56
CA TYR A 111 -14.40 8.37 11.73
C TYR A 111 -13.66 9.72 11.74
N PRO A 112 -12.33 9.75 11.99
CA PRO A 112 -11.58 11.00 12.03
C PRO A 112 -11.62 11.71 10.66
N PRO A 113 -11.79 13.04 10.61
CA PRO A 113 -11.71 13.79 9.36
C PRO A 113 -10.41 13.49 8.61
N LEU A 114 -10.47 13.34 7.29
CA LEU A 114 -9.30 13.03 6.47
C LEU A 114 -8.18 14.08 6.65
N ASP A 115 -8.54 15.36 6.74
CA ASP A 115 -7.57 16.44 6.94
C ASP A 115 -6.80 16.30 8.25
N ASP A 116 -7.47 15.86 9.33
CA ASP A 116 -6.82 15.60 10.62
C ASP A 116 -5.86 14.41 10.53
N ILE A 117 -6.24 13.36 9.80
CA ILE A 117 -5.37 12.19 9.54
C ILE A 117 -4.12 12.63 8.79
N LEU A 118 -4.28 13.37 7.69
CA LEU A 118 -3.16 13.83 6.86
C LEU A 118 -2.28 14.82 7.62
N ALA A 119 -2.85 15.71 8.42
CA ALA A 119 -2.09 16.61 9.29
C ALA A 119 -1.27 15.83 10.33
N ALA A 120 -1.84 14.80 10.96
CA ALA A 120 -1.12 13.95 11.90
C ALA A 120 0.04 13.20 11.24
N LEU A 121 -0.18 12.60 10.06
CA LEU A 121 0.89 11.93 9.29
C LEU A 121 2.04 12.89 8.94
N ARG A 122 1.71 14.06 8.40
CA ARG A 122 2.69 15.09 8.02
C ARG A 122 3.40 15.72 9.21
N SER A 123 2.81 15.64 10.41
CA SER A 123 3.47 16.16 11.62
C SER A 123 4.65 15.28 12.09
N VAL A 124 4.75 14.05 11.60
CA VAL A 124 5.78 13.09 12.02
C VAL A 124 6.69 12.59 10.90
N ASN A 125 6.38 12.90 9.64
CA ASN A 125 7.13 12.44 8.46
C ASN A 125 6.99 13.46 7.32
N ASP A 126 8.10 13.77 6.65
CA ASP A 126 8.16 14.79 5.59
C ASP A 126 7.75 14.25 4.21
N HIS A 127 7.73 12.92 4.03
CA HIS A 127 7.51 12.20 2.78
C HIS A 127 6.13 11.54 2.75
N VAL A 128 5.06 12.35 2.87
CA VAL A 128 3.67 11.89 2.87
C VAL A 128 2.95 12.20 1.56
N VAL A 129 2.65 11.16 0.81
CA VAL A 129 1.89 11.20 -0.44
C VAL A 129 0.46 10.72 -0.21
N ALA A 130 -0.52 11.58 -0.48
CA ALA A 130 -1.94 11.25 -0.38
C ALA A 130 -2.52 11.10 -1.79
N VAL A 131 -3.07 9.92 -2.10
CA VAL A 131 -3.58 9.58 -3.43
C VAL A 131 -5.07 9.24 -3.33
N ASP A 132 -5.92 9.86 -4.14
CA ASP A 132 -7.29 9.37 -4.32
C ASP A 132 -7.31 8.16 -5.26
N ALA A 133 -6.81 7.04 -4.74
CA ALA A 133 -6.61 5.84 -5.52
C ALA A 133 -7.93 5.25 -6.02
N THR A 134 -9.02 5.46 -5.28
CA THR A 134 -10.35 5.02 -5.69
C THR A 134 -10.86 5.84 -6.87
N ALA A 135 -10.72 7.17 -6.83
CA ALA A 135 -11.13 8.01 -7.96
C ALA A 135 -10.31 7.70 -9.22
N ARG A 136 -8.99 7.57 -9.09
CA ARG A 136 -8.11 7.16 -10.21
C ARG A 136 -8.44 5.76 -10.75
N ALA A 137 -8.82 4.82 -9.88
CA ALA A 137 -9.26 3.50 -10.32
C ALA A 137 -10.61 3.53 -11.06
N VAL A 138 -11.54 4.39 -10.63
CA VAL A 138 -12.80 4.63 -11.36
C VAL A 138 -12.51 5.21 -12.74
N GLU A 139 -11.59 6.17 -12.85
CA GLU A 139 -11.11 6.74 -14.11
C GLU A 139 -10.49 5.68 -15.03
N ALA A 140 -9.66 4.78 -14.49
CA ALA A 140 -9.11 3.64 -15.24
C ALA A 140 -10.19 2.65 -15.72
N GLY A 141 -11.35 2.65 -15.05
CA GLY A 141 -12.57 1.96 -15.46
C GLY A 141 -13.23 1.10 -14.38
N ARG A 142 -12.57 0.83 -13.24
CA ARG A 142 -13.13 0.00 -12.15
C ARG A 142 -12.55 0.36 -10.78
N ALA A 143 -13.38 0.78 -9.83
CA ALA A 143 -12.97 1.09 -8.46
C ALA A 143 -12.17 -0.03 -7.75
N ILE A 144 -12.42 -1.30 -8.09
CA ILE A 144 -11.70 -2.45 -7.50
C ILE A 144 -10.20 -2.45 -7.80
N THR A 145 -9.74 -1.69 -8.81
CA THR A 145 -8.31 -1.57 -9.13
C THR A 145 -7.62 -0.44 -8.37
N ALA A 146 -8.18 0.08 -7.27
CA ALA A 146 -7.52 1.07 -6.41
C ALA A 146 -6.18 0.55 -5.86
N ASN A 147 -6.09 -0.75 -5.62
CA ASN A 147 -4.83 -1.41 -5.27
C ASN A 147 -3.76 -1.25 -6.36
N ALA A 148 -4.11 -1.41 -7.64
CA ALA A 148 -3.18 -1.22 -8.75
C ALA A 148 -2.67 0.22 -8.82
N VAL A 149 -3.54 1.22 -8.56
CA VAL A 149 -3.13 2.63 -8.45
C VAL A 149 -2.10 2.81 -7.34
N LEU A 150 -2.38 2.30 -6.13
CA LEU A 150 -1.43 2.40 -5.01
C LEU A 150 -0.11 1.68 -5.28
N ILE A 151 -0.16 0.51 -5.93
CA ILE A 151 1.05 -0.22 -6.33
C ILE A 151 1.87 0.61 -7.33
N GLY A 152 1.22 1.22 -8.33
CA GLY A 152 1.87 2.12 -9.28
C GLY A 152 2.52 3.33 -8.59
N ALA A 153 1.77 3.99 -7.71
CA ALA A 153 2.24 5.15 -6.93
C ALA A 153 3.50 4.82 -6.11
N MET A 154 3.52 3.69 -5.42
CA MET A 154 4.69 3.21 -4.69
C MET A 154 5.92 3.01 -5.57
N THR A 155 5.76 2.58 -6.82
CA THR A 155 6.92 2.34 -7.70
C THR A 155 7.56 3.63 -8.24
N ALA A 156 6.90 4.78 -8.05
CA ALA A 156 7.40 6.07 -8.47
C ALA A 156 8.24 6.80 -7.41
N VAL A 157 8.17 6.39 -6.14
CA VAL A 157 8.92 7.09 -5.08
C VAL A 157 10.42 6.89 -5.23
N LYS A 158 11.18 7.92 -4.88
CA LYS A 158 12.63 7.87 -4.87
C LYS A 158 13.14 6.81 -3.90
N GLY A 159 14.05 5.95 -4.39
CA GLY A 159 14.70 4.91 -3.59
C GLY A 159 13.99 3.55 -3.62
N PHE A 160 12.84 3.43 -4.29
CA PHE A 160 12.18 2.15 -4.49
C PHE A 160 13.09 1.15 -5.24
N PRO A 161 13.25 -0.11 -4.77
CA PRO A 161 14.34 -0.99 -5.21
C PRO A 161 14.03 -1.83 -6.46
N LEU A 162 12.77 -1.86 -6.91
CA LEU A 162 12.35 -2.65 -8.08
C LEU A 162 12.02 -1.74 -9.25
N SER A 163 12.25 -2.22 -10.48
CA SER A 163 11.83 -1.46 -11.66
C SER A 163 10.30 -1.39 -11.78
N LYS A 164 9.80 -0.26 -12.29
CA LYS A 164 8.37 -0.08 -12.63
C LYS A 164 7.83 -1.26 -13.44
N GLN A 165 8.55 -1.64 -14.50
CA GLN A 165 8.14 -2.71 -15.39
C GLN A 165 8.04 -4.05 -14.65
N ARG A 166 8.99 -4.36 -13.76
CA ARG A 166 8.97 -5.60 -13.00
C ARG A 166 7.73 -5.73 -12.12
N VAL A 167 7.38 -4.67 -11.41
CA VAL A 167 6.20 -4.67 -10.54
C VAL A 167 4.91 -4.72 -11.35
N LEU A 168 4.87 -4.03 -12.50
CA LEU A 168 3.73 -4.12 -13.42
C LEU A 168 3.55 -5.55 -13.96
N ASP A 169 4.63 -6.20 -14.41
CA ASP A 169 4.55 -7.58 -14.91
C ASP A 169 4.01 -8.54 -13.84
N ALA A 170 4.54 -8.44 -12.62
CA ALA A 170 4.07 -9.25 -11.48
C ALA A 170 2.59 -8.96 -11.14
N LEU A 171 2.14 -7.71 -11.24
CA LEU A 171 0.73 -7.36 -11.09
C LEU A 171 -0.14 -8.04 -12.16
N LEU A 172 0.30 -8.02 -13.42
CA LEU A 172 -0.44 -8.61 -14.53
C LEU A 172 -0.48 -10.14 -14.47
N GLU A 173 0.51 -10.78 -13.86
CA GLU A 173 0.49 -12.22 -13.56
C GLU A 173 -0.48 -12.58 -12.43
N ALA A 174 -0.63 -11.69 -11.43
CA ALA A 174 -1.47 -11.92 -10.27
C ALA A 174 -2.98 -11.67 -10.51
N VAL A 175 -3.35 -11.01 -11.62
CA VAL A 175 -4.74 -10.70 -11.96
C VAL A 175 -5.28 -11.54 -13.12
N PRO A 176 -6.61 -11.78 -13.21
CA PRO A 176 -7.21 -12.49 -14.33
C PRO A 176 -6.91 -11.82 -15.68
N ALA A 177 -6.74 -12.60 -16.74
CA ALA A 177 -6.42 -12.08 -18.08
C ALA A 177 -7.35 -10.95 -18.55
N LYS A 178 -8.66 -11.09 -18.31
CA LYS A 178 -9.68 -10.07 -18.65
C LYS A 178 -9.56 -8.74 -17.89
N ALA A 179 -8.76 -8.70 -16.83
CA ALA A 179 -8.56 -7.53 -15.99
C ALA A 179 -7.21 -6.84 -16.24
N LYS A 180 -6.35 -7.38 -17.12
CA LYS A 180 -5.01 -6.82 -17.35
C LYS A 180 -5.06 -5.37 -17.81
N ASP A 181 -5.82 -5.05 -18.85
CA ASP A 181 -5.85 -3.71 -19.43
C ASP A 181 -6.29 -2.62 -18.44
N VAL A 182 -7.29 -2.92 -17.60
CA VAL A 182 -7.75 -1.97 -16.57
C VAL A 182 -6.72 -1.81 -15.45
N ASN A 183 -6.00 -2.88 -15.08
CA ASN A 183 -4.93 -2.81 -14.09
C ASN A 183 -3.71 -2.05 -14.63
N VAL A 184 -3.35 -2.20 -15.91
CA VAL A 184 -2.30 -1.38 -16.54
C VAL A 184 -2.65 0.10 -16.41
N ARG A 185 -3.86 0.50 -16.85
CA ARG A 185 -4.27 1.91 -16.76
C ARG A 185 -4.28 2.43 -15.33
N ALA A 186 -4.81 1.64 -14.38
CA ALA A 186 -4.83 2.03 -12.97
C ALA A 186 -3.42 2.19 -12.38
N PHE A 187 -2.53 1.24 -12.66
CA PHE A 187 -1.13 1.30 -12.25
C PHE A 187 -0.43 2.55 -12.81
N GLU A 188 -0.61 2.83 -14.10
CA GLU A 188 -0.01 3.99 -14.77
C GLU A 188 -0.49 5.31 -14.16
N LEU A 189 -1.81 5.46 -13.92
CA LEU A 189 -2.35 6.65 -13.24
C LEU A 189 -1.73 6.85 -11.86
N GLY A 190 -1.56 5.76 -11.11
CA GLY A 190 -0.90 5.83 -9.80
C GLY A 190 0.56 6.23 -9.89
N TYR A 191 1.30 5.66 -10.84
CA TYR A 191 2.70 6.01 -11.09
C TYR A 191 2.86 7.49 -11.45
N GLU A 192 1.99 8.01 -12.31
CA GLU A 192 2.01 9.40 -12.76
C GLU A 192 1.67 10.40 -11.65
N GLU A 193 0.80 10.03 -10.69
CA GLU A 193 0.43 10.89 -9.56
C GLU A 193 1.63 11.26 -8.67
N VAL A 194 2.61 10.35 -8.56
CA VAL A 194 3.75 10.47 -7.63
C VAL A 194 5.06 10.75 -8.36
N ARG A 195 5.10 10.54 -9.68
CA ARG A 195 6.33 10.73 -10.48
C ARG A 195 6.82 12.18 -10.38
N GLY A 196 7.92 12.38 -9.67
CA GLY A 196 8.56 13.68 -9.47
C GLY A 196 8.79 14.05 -8.01
N GLU A 197 8.26 13.26 -7.08
CA GLU A 197 8.51 13.29 -5.63
C GLU A 197 9.86 12.63 -5.24
#